data_AF-A0A139P5S6-F1
#
_entry.id   AF-A0A139P5S6-F1
#
_cell.length_a   1.000
_cell.length_b   1.000
_cell.length_c   1.000
_cell.angle_alpha   90.00
_cell.angle_beta   90.00
_cell.angle_gamma   90.00
#
_symmetry.space_group_name_H-M   'P 1'
#
loop_
_entity.id
_entity.type
_entity.pdbx_description
1 polymer ?
#
loop_
_entity_poly.entity_id
_entity_poly.type
_entity_poly.pdbx_seq_one_letter_code
_entity_poly.pdbx_strand_id
1 'polypeptide(L)'
;MINLPQAILFIVLKYMSFYATVLSITFTIYSFQNAQKQRDEDFKREQAKLNEAKLDELEARKDKYRPTFIVEKDNLNGGECVKLLMRENDLYLEDIVYYDSPDNLNSTVVHPNLKSGSRIARKRNTSFYILAKTQVGETILFGYLNGGIKVYKYLKKNGNALIPRGGYSTYSQEIVNQNWGDYNTVAENSNALLDQVFFYNTLGIREKIIFSYFASIERTLEATSAELFFQSVFYEIQEGIEPASFTLDSIHEVTQKLLDSINDNIENFSFLDFNNNLNYNYLRKQEKMINNQGSIVQSYFTVNSSDLDFERYIDFQATTLRNLNNNQKVKYVYKGIVTIITEIFKFVKVDTCLDDKTICYKKDVFNDLKFRG
;
A
#
# COMPACT_ATOMS: atom_id res chain seq x y z
N MET A 1 68.17 10.14 -61.78
CA MET A 1 67.55 9.86 -60.46
C MET A 1 66.73 11.08 -60.09
N ILE A 2 65.39 10.98 -60.04
CA ILE A 2 64.56 12.08 -59.53
C ILE A 2 64.80 12.15 -58.02
N ASN A 3 65.12 13.34 -57.53
CA ASN A 3 65.40 13.58 -56.12
C ASN A 3 64.08 13.43 -55.34
N LEU A 4 64.04 12.45 -54.42
CA LEU A 4 62.86 12.11 -53.60
C LEU A 4 62.12 13.34 -53.00
N PRO A 5 62.80 14.40 -52.52
CA PRO A 5 62.12 15.57 -51.95
C PRO A 5 61.28 16.38 -52.95
N GLN A 6 61.74 16.49 -54.20
CA GLN A 6 61.06 17.26 -55.24
C GLN A 6 59.83 16.52 -55.78
N ALA A 7 59.91 15.19 -55.87
CA ALA A 7 58.77 14.35 -56.24
C ALA A 7 57.64 14.43 -55.18
N ILE A 8 58.01 14.40 -53.90
CA ILE A 8 57.06 14.54 -52.78
C ILE A 8 56.35 15.90 -52.83
N LEU A 9 57.11 17.00 -53.01
CA LEU A 9 56.54 18.35 -53.09
C LEU A 9 55.57 18.50 -54.28
N PHE A 10 55.92 17.95 -55.44
CA PHE A 10 55.06 17.99 -56.63
C PHE A 10 53.77 17.19 -56.43
N ILE A 11 53.83 16.04 -55.76
CA ILE A 11 52.65 15.24 -55.39
C ILE A 11 51.74 16.01 -54.44
N VAL A 12 52.29 16.65 -53.40
CA VAL A 12 51.52 17.47 -52.45
C VAL A 12 50.82 18.65 -53.15
N LEU A 13 51.54 19.36 -54.03
CA LEU A 13 50.97 20.47 -54.79
C LEU A 13 49.88 20.02 -55.77
N LYS A 14 50.08 18.87 -56.44
CA LYS A 14 49.12 18.31 -57.40
C LYS A 14 47.80 17.89 -56.75
N TYR A 15 47.84 17.42 -55.49
CA TYR A 15 46.65 16.99 -54.73
C TYR A 15 46.17 18.03 -53.70
N MET A 16 46.72 19.25 -53.69
CA MET A 16 46.35 20.28 -52.71
C MET A 16 44.86 20.63 -52.75
N SER A 17 44.27 20.74 -53.95
CA SER A 17 42.83 20.99 -54.13
C SER A 17 41.96 19.82 -53.62
N PHE A 18 42.43 18.59 -53.81
CA PHE A 18 41.78 17.39 -53.26
C PHE A 18 41.81 17.43 -51.72
N TYR A 19 42.98 17.69 -51.11
CA TYR A 19 43.08 17.82 -49.65
C TYR A 19 42.24 18.97 -49.09
N ALA A 20 42.19 20.13 -49.77
CA ALA A 20 41.35 21.25 -49.37
C ALA A 20 39.85 20.89 -49.42
N THR A 21 39.43 20.13 -50.42
CA THR A 21 38.04 19.65 -50.55
C THR A 21 37.70 18.66 -49.45
N VAL A 22 38.57 17.69 -49.18
CA VAL A 22 38.40 16.70 -48.10
C VAL A 22 38.31 17.39 -46.74
N LEU A 23 39.19 18.37 -46.47
CA LEU A 23 39.13 19.18 -45.25
C LEU A 23 37.83 19.97 -45.14
N SER A 24 37.39 20.59 -46.24
CA SER A 24 36.15 21.40 -46.25
C SER A 24 34.91 20.53 -45.99
N ILE A 25 34.82 19.35 -46.61
CA ILE A 25 33.74 18.39 -46.37
C ILE A 25 33.79 17.91 -44.91
N THR A 26 34.96 17.54 -44.41
CA THR A 26 35.14 17.06 -43.03
C THR A 26 34.73 18.13 -42.02
N PHE A 27 35.15 19.38 -42.23
CA PHE A 27 34.78 20.52 -41.39
C PHE A 27 33.27 20.82 -41.44
N THR A 28 32.65 20.71 -42.62
CA THR A 28 31.20 20.91 -42.78
C THR A 28 30.39 19.81 -42.08
N ILE A 29 30.81 18.55 -42.20
CA ILE A 29 30.17 17.43 -41.50
C ILE A 29 30.34 17.59 -39.99
N TYR A 30 31.54 17.92 -39.52
CA TYR A 30 31.82 18.12 -38.09
C TYR A 30 31.00 19.28 -37.51
N SER A 31 30.94 20.43 -38.19
CA SER A 31 30.16 21.58 -37.74
C SER A 31 28.66 21.29 -37.74
N PHE A 32 28.15 20.58 -38.75
CA PHE A 32 26.75 20.14 -38.81
C PHE A 32 26.41 19.16 -37.68
N GLN A 33 27.25 18.17 -37.40
CA GLN A 33 27.06 17.23 -36.30
C GLN A 33 27.06 17.92 -34.93
N ASN A 34 27.97 18.87 -34.71
CA ASN A 34 27.99 19.65 -33.48
C ASN A 34 26.75 20.53 -33.34
N ALA A 35 26.28 21.17 -34.42
CA ALA A 35 25.07 21.96 -34.40
C ALA A 35 23.80 21.11 -34.17
N GLN A 36 23.75 19.87 -34.68
CA GLN A 36 22.67 18.93 -34.34
C GLN A 36 22.69 18.55 -32.87
N LYS A 37 23.86 18.18 -32.31
CA LYS A 37 24.00 17.85 -30.88
C LYS A 37 23.55 19.01 -29.98
N GLN A 38 23.93 20.24 -30.31
CA GLN A 38 23.50 21.42 -29.57
C GLN A 38 21.98 21.60 -29.61
N ARG A 39 21.34 21.46 -30.78
CA ARG A 39 19.87 21.54 -30.88
C ARG A 39 19.16 20.44 -30.09
N ASP A 40 19.68 19.22 -30.11
CA ASP A 40 19.10 18.10 -29.35
C ASP A 40 19.25 18.32 -27.83
N GLU A 41 20.38 18.86 -27.39
CA GLU A 41 20.60 19.24 -25.99
C GLU A 41 19.69 20.40 -25.55
N ASP A 42 19.54 21.42 -26.39
CA ASP A 42 18.67 22.56 -26.11
C ASP A 42 17.20 22.14 -26.05
N PHE A 43 16.74 21.29 -26.99
CA PHE A 43 15.41 20.71 -26.95
C PHE A 43 15.17 19.89 -25.67
N LYS A 44 16.13 19.06 -25.26
CA LYS A 44 16.05 18.30 -24.00
C LYS A 44 16.00 19.22 -22.77
N ARG A 45 16.77 20.31 -22.76
CA ARG A 45 16.77 21.30 -21.67
C ARG A 45 15.44 22.05 -21.60
N GLU A 46 14.90 22.46 -22.74
CA GLU A 46 13.61 23.15 -22.81
C GLU A 46 12.47 22.22 -22.37
N GLN A 47 12.49 20.96 -22.81
CA GLN A 47 11.54 19.95 -22.37
C GLN A 47 11.66 19.67 -20.86
N ALA A 48 12.88 19.61 -20.31
CA ALA A 48 13.11 19.47 -18.88
C ALA A 48 12.54 20.66 -18.09
N LYS A 49 12.80 21.90 -18.53
CA LYS A 49 12.24 23.12 -17.91
C LYS A 49 10.70 23.14 -17.97
N LEU A 50 10.12 22.73 -19.09
CA LEU A 50 8.66 22.65 -19.23
C LEU A 50 8.07 21.61 -18.28
N ASN A 51 8.73 20.45 -18.14
CA ASN A 51 8.31 19.41 -17.21
C ASN A 51 8.44 19.87 -15.75
N GLU A 52 9.53 20.56 -15.41
CA GLU A 52 9.74 21.17 -14.09
C GLU A 52 8.64 22.19 -13.76
N ALA A 53 8.35 23.13 -14.67
CA ALA A 53 7.28 24.11 -14.49
C ALA A 53 5.90 23.46 -14.30
N LYS A 54 5.61 22.37 -15.03
CA LYS A 54 4.38 21.59 -14.85
C LYS A 54 4.32 20.91 -13.50
N LEU A 55 5.44 20.39 -12.99
CA LEU A 55 5.50 19.79 -11.66
C LEU A 55 5.27 20.84 -10.57
N ASP A 56 5.86 22.02 -10.71
CA ASP A 56 5.66 23.15 -9.79
C ASP A 56 4.22 23.62 -9.77
N GLU A 57 3.58 23.73 -10.94
CA GLU A 57 2.15 24.08 -11.05
C GLU A 57 1.27 23.03 -10.37
N LEU A 58 1.57 21.74 -10.56
CA LEU A 58 0.84 20.65 -9.91
C LEU A 58 1.02 20.66 -8.39
N GLU A 59 2.24 20.89 -7.89
CA GLU A 59 2.49 20.99 -6.45
C GLU A 59 1.82 22.23 -5.84
N ALA A 60 1.84 23.38 -6.52
CA ALA A 60 1.09 24.56 -6.10
C ALA A 60 -0.41 24.29 -6.02
N ARG A 61 -0.96 23.54 -6.99
CA ARG A 61 -2.37 23.13 -6.97
C ARG A 61 -2.68 22.19 -5.81
N LYS A 62 -1.78 21.28 -5.44
CA LYS A 62 -1.96 20.41 -4.27
C LYS A 62 -1.87 21.16 -2.96
N ASP A 63 -0.94 22.13 -2.84
CA ASP A 63 -0.73 22.90 -1.61
C ASP A 63 -2.00 23.64 -1.17
N LYS A 64 -2.84 24.07 -2.13
CA LYS A 64 -4.16 24.64 -1.87
C LYS A 64 -5.04 23.76 -0.97
N TYR A 65 -4.93 22.43 -1.09
CA TYR A 65 -5.73 21.47 -0.32
C TYR A 65 -5.07 21.02 0.99
N ARG A 66 -3.83 21.44 1.26
CA ARG A 66 -3.10 21.04 2.47
C ARG A 66 -3.54 21.88 3.67
N PRO A 67 -3.89 21.25 4.81
CA PRO A 67 -4.44 21.96 5.95
C PRO A 67 -3.36 22.61 6.81
N THR A 68 -3.77 23.39 7.80
CA THR A 68 -2.96 23.82 8.93
C THR A 68 -3.68 23.43 10.21
N PHE A 69 -2.93 23.01 11.23
CA PHE A 69 -3.48 22.64 12.52
C PHE A 69 -3.03 23.61 13.59
N ILE A 70 -3.99 24.07 14.40
CA ILE A 70 -3.73 25.00 15.49
C ILE A 70 -4.27 24.46 16.82
N VAL A 71 -3.60 24.84 17.90
CA VAL A 71 -4.03 24.56 19.27
C VAL A 71 -4.52 25.88 19.85
N GLU A 72 -5.78 25.92 20.27
CA GLU A 72 -6.41 27.09 20.87
C GLU A 72 -7.05 26.73 22.20
N LYS A 73 -7.21 27.72 23.08
CA LYS A 73 -8.00 27.55 24.30
C LYS A 73 -9.47 27.36 23.92
N ASP A 74 -10.07 26.33 24.49
CA ASP A 74 -11.47 25.99 24.38
C ASP A 74 -12.28 26.94 25.27
N ASN A 75 -12.96 27.89 24.64
CA ASN A 75 -13.74 28.93 25.31
C ASN A 75 -14.85 28.35 26.21
N LEU A 76 -15.25 27.10 26.03
CA LEU A 76 -16.32 26.46 26.80
C LEU A 76 -15.83 25.77 28.08
N ASN A 77 -14.59 25.26 28.10
CA ASN A 77 -14.13 24.34 29.16
C ASN A 77 -12.73 24.65 29.71
N GLY A 78 -12.09 25.76 29.28
CA GLY A 78 -10.77 26.19 29.75
C GLY A 78 -9.58 25.31 29.33
N GLY A 79 -9.83 24.15 28.71
CA GLY A 79 -8.81 23.26 28.17
C GLY A 79 -8.31 23.68 26.78
N GLU A 80 -7.35 22.96 26.20
CA GLU A 80 -6.89 23.21 24.83
C GLU A 80 -7.64 22.31 23.83
N CYS A 81 -7.92 22.83 22.64
CA CYS A 81 -8.53 22.10 21.54
C CYS A 81 -7.70 22.23 20.27
N VAL A 82 -7.73 21.20 19.44
CA VAL A 82 -7.09 21.17 18.13
C VAL A 82 -8.13 21.56 17.08
N LYS A 83 -7.82 22.58 16.28
CA LYS A 83 -8.68 23.05 15.18
C LYS A 83 -8.00 22.86 13.83
N LEU A 84 -8.84 22.58 12.84
CA LEU A 84 -8.50 22.52 11.44
C LEU A 84 -8.60 23.91 10.81
N LEU A 85 -7.60 24.34 10.05
CA LEU A 85 -7.68 25.48 9.14
C LEU A 85 -7.34 25.03 7.73
N MET A 86 -8.25 25.24 6.79
CA MET A 86 -7.99 25.07 5.36
C MET A 86 -7.56 26.41 4.74
N ARG A 87 -6.96 26.37 3.54
CA ARG A 87 -6.62 27.59 2.79
C ARG A 87 -7.85 28.39 2.37
N GLU A 88 -8.92 27.69 2.01
CA GLU A 88 -10.20 28.26 1.60
C GLU A 88 -11.35 27.59 2.40
N ASN A 89 -12.44 28.33 2.60
CA ASN A 89 -13.53 27.92 3.51
C ASN A 89 -14.45 26.81 2.97
N ASP A 90 -14.44 26.60 1.66
CA ASP A 90 -15.20 25.58 0.94
C ASP A 90 -14.48 24.24 0.85
N LEU A 91 -13.20 24.20 1.23
CA LEU A 91 -12.40 22.98 1.25
C LEU A 91 -12.68 22.16 2.51
N TYR A 92 -12.52 20.85 2.35
CA TYR A 92 -12.67 19.86 3.40
C TYR A 92 -11.35 19.10 3.58
N LEU A 93 -11.16 18.59 4.77
CA LEU A 93 -10.19 17.52 5.02
C LEU A 93 -10.97 16.23 5.25
N GLU A 94 -10.49 15.11 4.70
CA GLU A 94 -11.20 13.82 4.65
C GLU A 94 -10.41 12.74 5.43
N ASP A 95 -11.09 11.66 5.81
CA ASP A 95 -10.51 10.49 6.50
C ASP A 95 -9.60 10.85 7.69
N ILE A 96 -10.06 11.76 8.55
CA ILE A 96 -9.25 12.35 9.62
C ILE A 96 -9.22 11.40 10.82
N VAL A 97 -8.03 11.01 11.24
CA VAL A 97 -7.78 10.21 12.43
C VAL A 97 -6.83 10.97 13.36
N TYR A 98 -7.31 11.29 14.56
CA TYR A 98 -6.54 11.91 15.63
C TYR A 98 -6.03 10.86 16.61
N TYR A 99 -4.72 10.89 16.86
CA TYR A 99 -4.03 10.04 17.83
C TYR A 99 -3.50 10.91 18.97
N ASP A 100 -3.94 10.63 20.20
CA ASP A 100 -3.43 11.32 21.40
C ASP A 100 -2.03 10.83 21.80
N SER A 101 -1.62 9.66 21.34
CA SER A 101 -0.32 9.02 21.57
C SER A 101 0.03 8.13 20.37
N PRO A 102 1.32 7.98 20.00
CA PRO A 102 1.69 7.07 18.94
C PRO A 102 1.57 5.58 19.35
N ASP A 103 1.60 5.30 20.66
CA ASP A 103 1.57 3.94 21.20
C ASP A 103 0.14 3.38 21.36
N ASN A 104 -0.88 4.24 21.28
CA ASN A 104 -2.28 3.86 21.47
C ASN A 104 -3.09 4.05 20.19
N LEU A 105 -2.88 3.15 19.23
CA LEU A 105 -3.54 3.19 17.92
C LEU A 105 -5.06 2.88 17.97
N ASN A 106 -5.57 2.36 19.09
CA ASN A 106 -6.98 1.95 19.23
C ASN A 106 -7.87 3.04 19.83
N SER A 107 -7.28 4.07 20.45
CA SER A 107 -8.02 5.17 21.09
C SER A 107 -7.91 6.44 20.24
N THR A 108 -8.63 6.45 19.12
CA THR A 108 -8.59 7.55 18.15
C THR A 108 -9.91 8.31 18.08
N VAL A 109 -9.84 9.57 17.63
CA VAL A 109 -11.03 10.31 17.21
C VAL A 109 -11.04 10.32 15.69
N VAL A 110 -12.11 9.80 15.10
CA VAL A 110 -12.26 9.67 13.64
C VAL A 110 -13.33 10.63 13.15
N HIS A 111 -13.03 11.39 12.10
CA HIS A 111 -14.00 12.22 11.38
C HIS A 111 -13.94 11.90 9.89
N PRO A 112 -15.09 11.62 9.24
CA PRO A 112 -15.11 11.35 7.80
C PRO A 112 -14.71 12.57 6.98
N ASN A 113 -15.19 13.76 7.38
CA ASN A 113 -14.79 15.03 6.80
C ASN A 113 -14.99 16.18 7.79
N LEU A 114 -14.18 17.23 7.66
CA LEU A 114 -14.33 18.48 8.42
C LEU A 114 -14.01 19.69 7.55
N LYS A 115 -14.73 20.80 7.77
CA LYS A 115 -14.43 22.12 7.19
C LYS A 115 -13.41 22.89 8.01
N SER A 116 -12.82 23.91 7.40
CA SER A 116 -12.05 24.95 8.10
C SER A 116 -12.79 25.50 9.33
N GLY A 117 -12.06 25.75 10.41
CA GLY A 117 -12.57 26.22 11.70
C GLY A 117 -13.11 25.13 12.62
N SER A 118 -13.32 23.90 12.12
CA SER A 118 -13.87 22.80 12.92
C SER A 118 -12.89 22.31 13.98
N ARG A 119 -13.44 21.89 15.13
CA ARG A 119 -12.69 21.21 16.20
C ARG A 119 -12.46 19.75 15.83
N ILE A 120 -11.22 19.29 15.86
CA ILE A 120 -10.85 17.88 15.64
C ILE A 120 -10.98 17.10 16.95
N ALA A 121 -10.28 17.56 18.00
CA ALA A 121 -10.22 16.87 19.28
C ALA A 121 -9.88 17.83 20.43
N ARG A 122 -10.09 17.38 21.67
CA ARG A 122 -9.50 18.03 22.85
C ARG A 122 -8.04 17.59 22.98
N LYS A 123 -7.12 18.54 23.16
CA LYS A 123 -5.72 18.22 23.41
C LYS A 123 -5.58 17.70 24.85
N ARG A 124 -5.07 16.48 24.99
CA ARG A 124 -4.83 15.82 26.29
C ARG A 124 -3.33 15.74 26.62
N ASN A 125 -2.51 15.51 25.61
CA ASN A 125 -1.07 15.30 25.77
C ASN A 125 -0.26 16.45 25.17
N THR A 126 1.03 16.51 25.54
CA THR A 126 2.00 17.47 24.97
C THR A 126 2.30 17.17 23.50
N SER A 127 2.25 15.90 23.13
CA SER A 127 2.39 15.44 21.75
C SER A 127 1.10 14.76 21.26
N PHE A 128 0.78 14.92 19.98
CA PHE A 128 -0.32 14.22 19.31
C PHE A 128 -0.08 14.18 17.80
N TYR A 129 -0.83 13.33 17.11
CA TYR A 129 -0.67 13.12 15.67
C TYR A 129 -2.00 13.13 14.95
N ILE A 130 -1.99 13.53 13.69
CA ILE A 130 -3.17 13.51 12.82
C ILE A 130 -2.78 12.86 11.50
N LEU A 131 -3.49 11.81 11.12
CA LEU A 131 -3.48 11.25 9.79
C LEU A 131 -4.75 11.71 9.06
N ALA A 132 -4.65 12.11 7.80
CA ALA A 132 -5.81 12.51 7.01
C ALA A 132 -5.53 12.42 5.50
N LYS A 133 -6.57 12.64 4.69
CA LYS A 133 -6.47 12.83 3.25
C LYS A 133 -6.96 14.22 2.83
N THR A 134 -6.24 14.83 1.90
CA THR A 134 -6.74 16.02 1.19
C THR A 134 -7.82 15.62 0.18
N GLN A 135 -8.65 16.56 -0.29
CA GLN A 135 -9.70 16.29 -1.29
C GLN A 135 -9.17 15.81 -2.65
N VAL A 136 -7.86 15.98 -2.90
CA VAL A 136 -7.20 15.44 -4.10
C VAL A 136 -6.57 14.06 -3.85
N GLY A 137 -6.87 13.44 -2.69
CA GLY A 137 -6.43 12.09 -2.32
C GLY A 137 -5.01 12.01 -1.75
N GLU A 138 -4.35 13.13 -1.45
CA GLU A 138 -3.00 13.12 -0.88
C GLU A 138 -3.06 12.76 0.61
N THR A 139 -2.30 11.74 1.02
CA THR A 139 -2.20 11.35 2.44
C THR A 139 -1.25 12.30 3.17
N ILE A 140 -1.71 12.86 4.29
CA ILE A 140 -0.92 13.75 5.13
C ILE A 140 -0.76 13.17 6.53
N LEU A 141 0.39 13.42 7.13
CA LEU A 141 0.72 13.07 8.50
C LEU A 141 1.25 14.31 9.21
N PHE A 142 0.56 14.71 10.27
CA PHE A 142 0.92 15.83 11.11
C PHE A 142 1.31 15.36 12.50
N GLY A 143 2.36 15.98 13.06
CA GLY A 143 2.75 15.82 14.45
C GLY A 143 2.81 17.17 15.15
N TYR A 144 2.22 17.23 16.33
CA TYR A 144 2.50 18.25 17.33
C TYR A 144 3.37 17.59 18.39
N LEU A 145 4.59 18.05 18.61
CA LEU A 145 5.56 17.44 19.51
C LEU A 145 5.95 18.42 20.61
N ASN A 146 6.11 17.88 21.82
CA ASN A 146 6.63 18.60 22.97
C ASN A 146 5.94 19.96 23.24
N GLY A 147 4.63 20.04 23.06
CA GLY A 147 3.86 21.22 23.41
C GLY A 147 3.96 22.40 22.43
N GLY A 148 4.67 22.29 21.30
CA GLY A 148 4.80 23.42 20.36
C GLY A 148 5.47 23.14 19.01
N ILE A 149 6.22 22.05 18.87
CA ILE A 149 6.93 21.73 17.63
C ILE A 149 5.94 21.12 16.65
N LYS A 150 5.83 21.67 15.44
CA LYS A 150 4.92 21.18 14.40
C LYS A 150 5.72 20.54 13.27
N VAL A 151 5.31 19.33 12.87
CA VAL A 151 5.89 18.59 11.74
C VAL A 151 4.77 18.24 10.78
N TYR A 152 4.95 18.58 9.51
CA TYR A 152 3.94 18.47 8.46
C TYR A 152 4.52 17.65 7.31
N LYS A 153 4.05 16.43 7.13
CA LYS A 153 4.49 15.54 6.05
C LYS A 153 3.33 15.14 5.15
N TYR A 154 3.59 15.03 3.85
CA TYR A 154 2.68 14.40 2.89
C TYR A 154 3.37 13.23 2.20
N LEU A 155 2.62 12.17 1.91
CA LEU A 155 3.14 11.02 1.18
C LEU A 155 3.18 11.35 -0.32
N LYS A 156 4.35 11.22 -0.95
CA LYS A 156 4.49 11.43 -2.38
C LYS A 156 3.74 10.36 -3.16
N LYS A 157 3.39 10.67 -4.41
CA LYS A 157 2.80 9.69 -5.34
C LYS A 157 3.76 8.50 -5.49
N ASN A 158 3.25 7.27 -5.28
CA ASN A 158 4.02 6.02 -5.25
C ASN A 158 5.07 5.94 -4.12
N GLY A 159 5.02 6.85 -3.15
CA GLY A 159 5.87 6.81 -1.96
C GLY A 159 5.44 5.67 -1.03
N ASN A 160 6.40 5.08 -0.33
CA ASN A 160 6.18 4.04 0.65
C ASN A 160 6.10 4.64 2.07
N ALA A 161 4.92 4.57 2.68
CA ALA A 161 4.71 5.11 4.02
C ALA A 161 5.54 4.42 5.11
N LEU A 162 6.01 3.18 4.93
CA LEU A 162 6.90 2.50 5.89
C LEU A 162 8.32 3.04 5.86
N ILE A 163 8.71 3.82 4.85
CA ILE A 163 10.04 4.43 4.77
C ILE A 163 10.04 5.74 5.58
N PRO A 164 11.00 5.96 6.50
CA PRO A 164 12.07 5.05 6.90
C PRO A 164 11.54 3.94 7.83
N ARG A 165 12.04 2.71 7.66
CA ARG A 165 11.66 1.55 8.48
C ARG A 165 12.34 1.67 9.84
N GLY A 166 11.64 1.35 10.93
CA GLY A 166 12.13 1.52 12.30
C GLY A 166 13.45 0.80 12.55
N GLY A 167 14.54 1.56 12.66
CA GLY A 167 15.89 1.07 12.95
C GLY A 167 16.88 2.24 12.95
N TYR A 168 17.64 2.39 14.04
CA TYR A 168 18.55 3.54 14.23
C TYR A 168 19.70 3.60 13.20
N SER A 169 20.02 2.49 12.53
CA SER A 169 21.23 2.35 11.69
C SER A 169 21.05 2.69 10.20
N THR A 170 19.84 3.02 9.73
CA THR A 170 19.56 3.16 8.28
C THR A 170 18.77 4.42 7.90
N TYR A 171 18.66 5.42 8.78
CA TYR A 171 18.00 6.68 8.44
C TYR A 171 18.80 7.43 7.35
N SER A 172 18.13 7.74 6.23
CA SER A 172 18.67 8.57 5.15
C SER A 172 17.64 9.60 4.76
N GLN A 173 17.98 10.89 4.93
CA GLN A 173 17.10 11.99 4.54
C GLN A 173 16.79 11.96 3.04
N GLU A 174 17.74 11.54 2.20
CA GLU A 174 17.52 11.42 0.76
C GLU A 174 16.43 10.40 0.45
N ILE A 175 16.49 9.23 1.08
CA ILE A 175 15.47 8.17 0.94
C ILE A 175 14.12 8.63 1.49
N VAL A 176 14.12 9.35 2.62
CA VAL A 176 12.90 9.96 3.18
C VAL A 176 12.29 10.94 2.17
N ASN A 177 13.09 11.84 1.62
CA ASN A 177 12.64 12.85 0.66
C ASN A 177 12.15 12.26 -0.66
N GLN A 178 12.49 11.01 -1.00
CA GLN A 178 11.90 10.29 -2.14
C GLN A 178 10.46 9.84 -1.87
N ASN A 179 10.11 9.60 -0.60
CA ASN A 179 8.82 9.03 -0.20
C ASN A 179 7.87 10.06 0.43
N TRP A 180 8.42 11.01 1.16
CA TRP A 180 7.69 12.04 1.90
C TRP A 180 8.12 13.43 1.44
N GLY A 181 7.19 14.38 1.47
CA GLY A 181 7.47 15.79 1.31
C GLY A 181 6.99 16.61 2.50
N ASP A 182 7.54 17.81 2.63
CA ASP A 182 7.18 18.79 3.65
C ASP A 182 6.20 19.83 3.12
N TYR A 183 5.28 20.29 3.96
CA TYR A 183 4.40 21.42 3.65
C TYR A 183 4.24 22.32 4.87
N ASN A 184 3.86 23.58 4.70
CA ASN A 184 3.80 24.56 5.80
C ASN A 184 5.11 24.70 6.61
N THR A 185 6.25 24.33 6.02
CA THR A 185 7.57 24.43 6.64
C THR A 185 8.37 25.50 5.92
N VAL A 186 8.99 26.41 6.67
CA VAL A 186 9.98 27.34 6.11
C VAL A 186 11.31 26.58 6.00
N ALA A 187 11.95 26.63 4.83
CA ALA A 187 13.12 25.81 4.49
C ALA A 187 14.28 25.85 5.51
N GLU A 188 14.40 26.94 6.28
CA GLU A 188 15.42 27.11 7.33
C GLU A 188 15.22 26.23 8.58
N ASN A 189 14.05 25.58 8.73
CA ASN A 189 13.69 24.79 9.91
C ASN A 189 13.66 23.26 9.67
N SER A 190 14.08 22.76 8.50
CA SER A 190 14.13 21.31 8.25
C SER A 190 15.27 20.68 9.05
N ASN A 191 14.95 20.10 10.20
CA ASN A 191 15.92 19.40 11.04
C ASN A 191 15.82 17.89 10.81
N ALA A 192 16.81 17.31 10.14
CA ALA A 192 16.86 15.87 9.85
C ALA A 192 16.75 14.98 11.11
N LEU A 193 17.22 15.46 12.27
CA LEU A 193 17.07 14.74 13.54
C LEU A 193 15.61 14.76 14.03
N LEU A 194 14.90 15.88 13.85
CA LEU A 194 13.48 15.98 14.19
C LEU A 194 12.65 15.06 13.30
N ASP A 195 12.95 15.03 12.00
CA ASP A 195 12.31 14.10 11.07
C ASP A 195 12.54 12.64 11.49
N GLN A 196 13.78 12.28 11.84
CA GLN A 196 14.09 10.94 12.31
C GLN A 196 13.27 10.55 13.55
N VAL A 197 13.19 11.44 14.55
CA VAL A 197 12.37 11.21 15.76
C VAL A 197 10.89 11.10 15.41
N PHE A 198 10.40 11.98 14.54
CA PHE A 198 9.01 11.96 14.09
C PHE A 198 8.65 10.66 13.37
N PHE A 199 9.47 10.21 12.41
CA PHE A 199 9.21 8.97 11.68
C PHE A 199 9.34 7.73 12.56
N TYR A 200 10.26 7.74 13.53
CA TYR A 200 10.35 6.66 14.51
C TYR A 200 9.07 6.58 15.35
N ASN A 201 8.62 7.69 15.90
CA ASN A 201 7.40 7.74 16.73
C ASN A 201 6.14 7.41 15.93
N THR A 202 6.09 7.69 14.63
CA THR A 202 4.88 7.48 13.82
C THR A 202 4.84 6.14 13.09
N LEU A 203 5.75 5.20 13.36
CA LEU A 203 5.79 3.92 12.65
C LEU A 203 4.44 3.18 12.68
N GLY A 204 3.83 3.02 13.85
CA GLY A 204 2.53 2.35 13.97
C GLY A 204 1.39 3.07 13.25
N ILE A 205 1.41 4.42 13.21
CA ILE A 205 0.45 5.21 12.43
C ILE A 205 0.68 5.03 10.93
N ARG A 206 1.95 4.99 10.49
CA ARG A 206 2.32 4.80 9.08
C ARG A 206 2.02 3.39 8.58
N GLU A 207 2.11 2.39 9.45
CA GLU A 207 1.66 1.02 9.14
C GLU A 207 0.18 1.00 8.78
N LYS A 208 -0.68 1.78 9.46
CA LYS A 208 -2.10 1.91 9.12
C LYS A 208 -2.37 2.54 7.75
N ILE A 209 -1.42 3.30 7.19
CA ILE A 209 -1.53 3.83 5.82
C ILE A 209 -1.39 2.69 4.80
N ILE A 210 -0.48 1.74 5.06
CA ILE A 210 -0.15 0.65 4.14
C ILE A 210 -1.06 -0.54 4.31
N PHE A 211 -1.39 -0.91 5.54
CA PHE A 211 -2.44 -1.86 5.84
C PHE A 211 -3.79 -1.15 5.64
N SER A 212 -4.10 -0.79 4.40
CA SER A 212 -5.40 -0.34 3.97
C SER A 212 -6.28 -1.54 3.65
N TYR A 213 -7.58 -1.31 3.52
CA TYR A 213 -8.50 -2.35 3.06
C TYR A 213 -8.03 -2.99 1.76
N PHE A 214 -7.73 -2.18 0.74
CA PHE A 214 -7.27 -2.65 -0.57
C PHE A 214 -6.00 -3.50 -0.47
N ALA A 215 -4.99 -3.04 0.27
CA ALA A 215 -3.75 -3.78 0.46
C ALA A 215 -3.98 -5.11 1.22
N SER A 216 -5.01 -5.18 2.05
CA SER A 216 -5.34 -6.40 2.81
C SER A 216 -6.05 -7.46 1.97
N ILE A 217 -6.55 -7.12 0.77
CA ILE A 217 -7.21 -8.05 -0.16
C ILE A 217 -6.72 -7.91 -1.61
N GLU A 218 -5.48 -7.44 -1.80
CA GLU A 218 -4.95 -7.05 -3.11
C GLU A 218 -4.96 -8.23 -4.09
N ARG A 219 -4.44 -9.40 -3.70
CA ARG A 219 -4.41 -10.56 -4.60
C ARG A 219 -5.79 -11.10 -4.88
N THR A 220 -6.70 -11.02 -3.91
CA THR A 220 -8.12 -11.36 -4.12
C THR A 220 -8.74 -10.48 -5.21
N LEU A 221 -8.44 -9.18 -5.22
CA LEU A 221 -8.96 -8.25 -6.22
C LEU A 221 -8.26 -8.38 -7.58
N GLU A 222 -6.97 -8.71 -7.59
CA GLU A 222 -6.17 -8.89 -8.82
C GLU A 222 -6.34 -10.27 -9.47
N ALA A 223 -6.88 -11.26 -8.75
CA ALA A 223 -7.04 -12.62 -9.24
C ALA A 223 -7.75 -12.70 -10.60
N THR A 224 -7.11 -13.28 -11.60
CA THR A 224 -7.63 -13.34 -12.97
C THR A 224 -8.47 -14.60 -13.26
N SER A 225 -8.51 -15.55 -12.32
CA SER A 225 -9.31 -16.78 -12.40
C SER A 225 -9.95 -17.10 -11.05
N ALA A 226 -10.97 -17.96 -11.05
CA ALA A 226 -11.63 -18.43 -9.85
C ALA A 226 -10.65 -19.21 -8.94
N GLU A 227 -9.73 -19.97 -9.53
CA GLU A 227 -8.68 -20.67 -8.80
C GLU A 227 -7.78 -19.71 -8.00
N LEU A 228 -7.23 -18.69 -8.67
CA LEU A 228 -6.39 -17.68 -8.02
C LEU A 228 -7.18 -16.88 -6.97
N PHE A 229 -8.46 -16.64 -7.23
CA PHE A 229 -9.35 -15.96 -6.29
C PHE A 229 -9.49 -16.75 -5.00
N PHE A 230 -9.91 -18.03 -5.06
CA PHE A 230 -10.12 -18.82 -3.85
C PHE A 230 -8.81 -19.11 -3.11
N GLN A 231 -7.69 -19.27 -3.81
CA GLN A 231 -6.36 -19.38 -3.18
C GLN A 231 -5.97 -18.11 -2.43
N SER A 232 -6.30 -16.94 -2.97
CA SER A 232 -5.91 -15.64 -2.39
C SER A 232 -6.82 -15.22 -1.23
N VAL A 233 -8.13 -15.37 -1.37
CA VAL A 233 -9.11 -14.82 -0.42
C VAL A 233 -9.00 -15.43 0.97
N PHE A 234 -8.86 -16.76 1.07
CA PHE A 234 -8.73 -17.41 2.37
C PHE A 234 -7.38 -17.10 3.03
N TYR A 235 -6.31 -17.02 2.24
CA TYR A 235 -5.01 -16.57 2.72
C TYR A 235 -5.08 -15.15 3.28
N GLU A 236 -5.69 -14.21 2.57
CA GLU A 236 -5.76 -12.80 2.96
C GLU A 236 -6.68 -12.57 4.17
N ILE A 237 -7.80 -13.30 4.25
CA ILE A 237 -8.63 -13.33 5.46
C ILE A 237 -7.81 -13.87 6.64
N GLN A 238 -7.06 -14.97 6.46
CA GLN A 238 -6.22 -15.55 7.51
C GLN A 238 -5.20 -14.55 8.06
N GLU A 239 -4.47 -13.87 7.17
CA GLU A 239 -3.48 -12.86 7.55
C GLU A 239 -4.12 -11.67 8.28
N GLY A 240 -5.39 -11.35 7.97
CA GLY A 240 -6.15 -10.29 8.65
C GLY A 240 -6.68 -10.62 10.05
N ILE A 241 -6.70 -11.90 10.48
CA ILE A 241 -7.30 -12.31 11.77
C ILE A 241 -6.45 -11.91 12.98
N GLU A 242 -5.13 -12.15 12.91
CA GLU A 242 -4.20 -11.83 14.01
C GLU A 242 -4.08 -10.32 14.29
N PRO A 243 -3.77 -9.47 13.29
CA PRO A 243 -3.76 -8.02 13.47
C PRO A 243 -5.15 -7.42 13.72
N ALA A 244 -6.21 -8.24 13.67
CA ALA A 244 -7.60 -7.82 13.78
C ALA A 244 -7.98 -6.76 12.73
N SER A 245 -7.42 -6.91 11.52
CA SER A 245 -7.66 -6.03 10.36
C SER A 245 -9.11 -6.02 9.89
N PHE A 246 -9.87 -7.08 10.17
CA PHE A 246 -11.29 -7.17 9.83
C PHE A 246 -12.16 -7.44 11.06
N THR A 247 -13.43 -7.07 10.98
CA THR A 247 -14.40 -7.44 12.03
C THR A 247 -14.67 -8.95 11.97
N LEU A 248 -14.85 -9.59 13.13
CA LEU A 248 -15.14 -11.04 13.18
C LEU A 248 -16.45 -11.37 12.46
N ASP A 249 -17.48 -10.54 12.61
CA ASP A 249 -18.78 -10.73 11.96
C ASP A 249 -18.66 -10.69 10.42
N SER A 250 -17.85 -9.77 9.89
CA SER A 250 -17.62 -9.73 8.44
C SER A 250 -16.80 -10.90 7.92
N ILE A 251 -15.82 -11.38 8.70
CA ILE A 251 -15.07 -12.60 8.36
C ILE A 251 -16.03 -13.79 8.29
N HIS A 252 -16.93 -13.91 9.27
CA HIS A 252 -17.95 -14.95 9.30
C HIS A 252 -18.83 -14.91 8.05
N GLU A 253 -19.42 -13.75 7.77
CA GLU A 253 -20.35 -13.56 6.66
C GLU A 253 -19.70 -13.91 5.31
N VAL A 254 -18.50 -13.37 5.05
CA VAL A 254 -17.77 -13.63 3.81
C VAL A 254 -17.36 -15.09 3.70
N THR A 255 -16.78 -15.67 4.76
CA THR A 255 -16.35 -17.08 4.74
C THR A 255 -17.54 -18.01 4.50
N GLN A 256 -18.69 -17.73 5.14
CA GLN A 256 -19.92 -18.51 4.93
C GLN A 256 -20.40 -18.41 3.48
N LYS A 257 -20.52 -17.20 2.93
CA LYS A 257 -20.96 -16.98 1.54
C LYS A 257 -20.06 -17.70 0.52
N LEU A 258 -18.75 -17.66 0.75
CA LEU A 258 -17.78 -18.34 -0.11
C LEU A 258 -17.90 -19.86 -0.02
N LEU A 259 -18.03 -20.42 1.19
CA LEU A 259 -18.23 -21.87 1.35
C LEU A 259 -19.55 -22.36 0.76
N ASP A 260 -20.62 -21.57 0.90
CA ASP A 260 -21.91 -21.87 0.29
C ASP A 260 -21.80 -21.85 -1.25
N SER A 261 -21.08 -20.87 -1.80
CA SER A 261 -20.80 -20.79 -3.24
C SER A 261 -19.97 -21.97 -3.74
N ILE A 262 -19.02 -22.47 -2.95
CA ILE A 262 -18.24 -23.66 -3.28
C ILE A 262 -19.15 -24.89 -3.29
N ASN A 263 -19.99 -25.07 -2.26
CA ASN A 263 -20.93 -26.19 -2.18
C ASN A 263 -21.92 -26.21 -3.36
N ASP A 264 -22.44 -25.05 -3.75
CA ASP A 264 -23.38 -24.93 -4.88
C ASP A 264 -22.75 -25.25 -6.24
N ASN A 265 -21.41 -25.33 -6.32
CA ASN A 265 -20.66 -25.55 -7.56
C ASN A 265 -19.59 -26.63 -7.36
N ILE A 266 -19.76 -27.54 -6.41
CA ILE A 266 -18.72 -28.44 -5.90
C ILE A 266 -18.11 -29.32 -7.01
N GLU A 267 -18.89 -29.65 -8.03
CA GLU A 267 -18.48 -30.42 -9.20
C GLU A 267 -17.39 -29.73 -10.05
N ASN A 268 -17.23 -28.42 -9.89
CA ASN A 268 -16.22 -27.60 -10.57
C ASN A 268 -14.93 -27.47 -9.75
N PHE A 269 -14.84 -28.13 -8.59
CA PHE A 269 -13.65 -28.17 -7.74
C PHE A 269 -13.06 -29.57 -7.73
N SER A 270 -11.75 -29.67 -7.87
CA SER A 270 -11.04 -30.94 -7.84
C SER A 270 -9.88 -30.86 -6.86
N PHE A 271 -9.87 -31.73 -5.86
CA PHE A 271 -8.77 -31.85 -4.90
C PHE A 271 -7.68 -32.77 -5.48
N LEU A 272 -6.46 -32.23 -5.60
CA LEU A 272 -5.35 -32.83 -6.35
C LEU A 272 -4.07 -32.93 -5.50
N ASP A 273 -4.13 -33.56 -4.32
CA ASP A 273 -2.93 -33.85 -3.52
C ASP A 273 -2.26 -35.18 -3.93
N PHE A 274 -1.87 -35.29 -5.21
CA PHE A 274 -1.33 -36.52 -5.79
C PHE A 274 -0.04 -37.04 -5.14
N ASN A 275 0.66 -36.20 -4.35
CA ASN A 275 1.96 -36.52 -3.75
C ASN A 275 1.92 -36.60 -2.21
N ASN A 276 0.74 -36.53 -1.57
CA ASN A 276 0.61 -36.42 -0.11
C ASN A 276 1.45 -35.27 0.48
N ASN A 277 1.52 -34.16 -0.26
CA ASN A 277 2.26 -32.97 0.16
C ASN A 277 1.46 -32.15 1.19
N LEU A 278 0.16 -32.40 1.32
CA LEU A 278 -0.66 -31.77 2.35
C LEU A 278 -0.18 -32.22 3.73
N ASN A 279 0.10 -31.26 4.61
CA ASN A 279 0.58 -31.55 5.95
C ASN A 279 -0.59 -31.95 6.88
N TYR A 280 -1.08 -33.19 6.73
CA TYR A 280 -2.17 -33.74 7.54
C TYR A 280 -1.93 -33.64 9.06
N ASN A 281 -0.67 -33.69 9.51
CA ASN A 281 -0.33 -33.51 10.93
C ASN A 281 -0.61 -32.08 11.40
N TYR A 282 -0.27 -31.09 10.58
CA TYR A 282 -0.59 -29.69 10.84
C TYR A 282 -2.09 -29.45 10.83
N LEU A 283 -2.82 -29.97 9.84
CA LEU A 283 -4.28 -29.83 9.75
C LEU A 283 -5.00 -30.45 10.94
N ARG A 284 -4.59 -31.65 11.37
CA ARG A 284 -5.12 -32.28 12.59
C ARG A 284 -4.88 -31.44 13.83
N LYS A 285 -3.73 -30.74 13.92
CA LYS A 285 -3.45 -29.85 15.05
C LYS A 285 -4.44 -28.67 15.06
N GLN A 286 -4.73 -28.08 13.89
CA GLN A 286 -5.72 -27.01 13.77
C GLN A 286 -7.13 -27.51 14.11
N GLU A 287 -7.52 -28.67 13.60
CA GLU A 287 -8.82 -29.30 13.89
C GLU A 287 -8.99 -29.57 15.40
N LYS A 288 -7.97 -30.11 16.07
CA LYS A 288 -7.99 -30.28 17.53
C LYS A 288 -8.16 -28.95 18.28
N MET A 289 -7.53 -27.88 17.79
CA MET A 289 -7.68 -26.55 18.40
C MET A 289 -9.10 -26.02 18.28
N ILE A 290 -9.77 -26.26 17.15
CA ILE A 290 -11.20 -25.93 16.94
C ILE A 290 -12.07 -26.75 17.88
N ASN A 291 -11.89 -28.08 17.91
CA ASN A 291 -12.71 -28.99 18.71
C ASN A 291 -12.61 -28.70 20.21
N ASN A 292 -11.41 -28.32 20.69
CA ASN A 292 -11.20 -27.92 22.08
C ASN A 292 -11.98 -26.65 22.49
N GLN A 293 -12.51 -25.87 21.55
CA GLN A 293 -13.37 -24.73 21.84
C GLN A 293 -14.84 -25.11 22.11
N GLY A 294 -15.20 -26.40 22.02
CA GLY A 294 -16.56 -26.90 22.22
C GLY A 294 -17.41 -26.91 20.95
N SER A 295 -16.78 -26.73 19.78
CA SER A 295 -17.43 -26.81 18.46
C SER A 295 -17.21 -28.19 17.85
N ILE A 296 -18.30 -28.92 17.63
CA ILE A 296 -18.55 -30.14 16.84
C ILE A 296 -17.38 -31.13 16.59
N VAL A 297 -17.60 -32.40 16.97
CA VAL A 297 -16.62 -33.46 17.23
C VAL A 297 -16.11 -34.23 15.98
N GLN A 298 -16.43 -33.81 14.76
CA GLN A 298 -16.07 -34.62 13.59
C GLN A 298 -14.58 -34.42 13.22
N SER A 299 -13.80 -35.50 13.23
CA SER A 299 -12.39 -35.47 12.80
C SER A 299 -12.28 -35.96 11.36
N TYR A 300 -11.92 -35.05 10.46
CA TYR A 300 -11.70 -35.32 9.04
C TYR A 300 -10.29 -35.79 8.74
N PHE A 301 -9.31 -35.34 9.52
CA PHE A 301 -7.89 -35.66 9.27
C PHE A 301 -7.44 -36.84 10.13
N THR A 302 -7.85 -38.06 9.78
CA THR A 302 -7.49 -39.29 10.54
C THR A 302 -6.07 -39.80 10.20
N VAL A 303 -5.50 -40.66 11.05
CA VAL A 303 -4.10 -41.15 10.92
C VAL A 303 -3.86 -41.92 9.63
N ASN A 304 -4.92 -42.48 9.03
CA ASN A 304 -4.85 -43.42 7.91
C ASN A 304 -5.54 -42.91 6.64
N SER A 305 -6.08 -41.69 6.62
CA SER A 305 -6.70 -41.12 5.42
C SER A 305 -5.66 -40.32 4.63
N SER A 306 -5.22 -40.86 3.49
CA SER A 306 -4.51 -40.10 2.44
C SER A 306 -5.48 -39.26 1.60
N ASP A 307 -6.77 -39.56 1.68
CA ASP A 307 -7.78 -39.03 0.78
C ASP A 307 -8.73 -38.14 1.58
N LEU A 308 -8.57 -36.82 1.44
CA LEU A 308 -9.52 -35.84 1.92
C LEU A 308 -10.77 -35.87 1.03
N ASP A 309 -11.91 -36.20 1.62
CA ASP A 309 -13.22 -35.97 1.00
C ASP A 309 -13.52 -34.45 1.05
N PHE A 310 -13.11 -33.75 -0.01
CA PHE A 310 -13.18 -32.30 -0.10
C PHE A 310 -14.62 -31.77 0.01
N GLU A 311 -15.56 -32.39 -0.70
CA GLU A 311 -16.98 -32.01 -0.67
C GLU A 311 -17.53 -32.11 0.76
N ARG A 312 -17.34 -33.26 1.40
CA ARG A 312 -17.82 -33.47 2.77
C ARG A 312 -17.16 -32.53 3.76
N TYR A 313 -15.88 -32.20 3.54
CA TYR A 313 -15.16 -31.25 4.38
C TYR A 313 -15.75 -29.84 4.25
N ILE A 314 -15.96 -29.33 3.03
CA ILE A 314 -16.52 -27.99 2.79
C ILE A 314 -17.94 -27.89 3.37
N ASP A 315 -18.81 -28.86 3.11
CA ASP A 315 -20.18 -28.90 3.66
C ASP A 315 -20.18 -28.85 5.20
N PHE A 316 -19.29 -29.62 5.82
CA PHE A 316 -19.16 -29.61 7.27
C PHE A 316 -18.66 -28.27 7.82
N GLN A 317 -17.70 -27.62 7.17
CA GLN A 317 -17.25 -26.30 7.61
C GLN A 317 -18.35 -25.25 7.43
N ALA A 318 -19.07 -25.27 6.30
CA ALA A 318 -20.21 -24.39 6.04
C ALA A 318 -21.29 -24.57 7.12
N THR A 319 -21.63 -25.81 7.46
CA THR A 319 -22.59 -26.14 8.53
C THR A 319 -22.08 -25.76 9.91
N THR A 320 -20.80 -25.94 10.18
CA THR A 320 -20.18 -25.54 11.45
C THR A 320 -20.30 -24.04 11.64
N LEU A 321 -19.92 -23.25 10.63
CA LEU A 321 -20.01 -21.79 10.67
C LEU A 321 -21.44 -21.30 10.92
N ARG A 322 -22.45 -21.84 10.21
CA ARG A 322 -23.88 -21.48 10.43
C ARG A 322 -24.36 -21.69 11.86
N ASN A 323 -23.80 -22.71 12.53
CA ASN A 323 -24.21 -23.09 13.89
C ASN A 323 -23.36 -22.44 14.99
N LEU A 324 -22.36 -21.61 14.65
CA LEU A 324 -21.55 -20.92 15.64
C LEU A 324 -22.34 -19.77 16.29
N ASN A 325 -22.53 -19.87 17.60
CA ASN A 325 -23.09 -18.79 18.40
C ASN A 325 -22.00 -17.78 18.79
N ASN A 326 -22.29 -16.48 18.65
CA ASN A 326 -21.40 -15.35 18.95
C ASN A 326 -20.89 -15.34 20.40
N ASN A 327 -19.78 -16.03 20.67
CA ASN A 327 -19.03 -15.97 21.92
C ASN A 327 -17.53 -15.73 21.66
N GLN A 328 -16.76 -15.37 22.69
CA GLN A 328 -15.34 -15.01 22.54
C GLN A 328 -14.44 -16.15 21.97
N LYS A 329 -14.89 -17.42 21.99
CA LYS A 329 -14.13 -18.55 21.42
C LYS A 329 -14.23 -18.63 19.91
N VAL A 330 -15.17 -17.91 19.30
CA VAL A 330 -15.46 -17.90 17.86
C VAL A 330 -14.25 -17.45 17.01
N LYS A 331 -13.41 -16.51 17.50
CA LYS A 331 -12.19 -16.08 16.79
C LYS A 331 -11.26 -17.27 16.48
N TYR A 332 -11.05 -18.16 17.46
CA TYR A 332 -10.15 -19.31 17.29
C TYR A 332 -10.73 -20.36 16.34
N VAL A 333 -12.06 -20.50 16.32
CA VAL A 333 -12.74 -21.38 15.37
C VAL A 333 -12.60 -20.83 13.95
N TYR A 334 -12.91 -19.55 13.70
CA TYR A 334 -12.71 -18.95 12.37
C TYR A 334 -11.27 -19.03 11.91
N LYS A 335 -10.31 -18.72 12.80
CA LYS A 335 -8.89 -18.87 12.49
C LYS A 335 -8.57 -20.29 12.06
N GLY A 336 -8.98 -21.29 12.83
CA GLY A 336 -8.70 -22.69 12.50
C GLY A 336 -9.32 -23.11 11.17
N ILE A 337 -10.59 -22.76 10.93
CA ILE A 337 -11.32 -23.09 9.70
C ILE A 337 -10.63 -22.46 8.49
N VAL A 338 -10.41 -21.14 8.51
CA VAL A 338 -9.76 -20.43 7.40
C VAL A 338 -8.33 -20.95 7.19
N THR A 339 -7.56 -21.22 8.25
CA THR A 339 -6.22 -21.80 8.13
C THR A 339 -6.24 -23.16 7.43
N ILE A 340 -7.16 -24.06 7.79
CA ILE A 340 -7.25 -25.37 7.14
C ILE A 340 -7.66 -25.22 5.67
N ILE A 341 -8.65 -24.37 5.38
CA ILE A 341 -9.11 -24.09 4.01
C ILE A 341 -7.96 -23.53 3.17
N THR A 342 -7.21 -22.55 3.68
CA THR A 342 -6.04 -21.96 2.99
C THR A 342 -5.02 -23.03 2.62
N GLU A 343 -4.74 -23.99 3.51
CA GLU A 343 -3.81 -25.09 3.22
C GLU A 343 -4.36 -26.06 2.18
N ILE A 344 -5.66 -26.39 2.24
CA ILE A 344 -6.33 -27.28 1.26
C ILE A 344 -6.33 -26.64 -0.13
N PHE A 345 -6.67 -25.35 -0.24
CA PHE A 345 -6.81 -24.66 -1.53
C PHE A 345 -5.52 -24.53 -2.33
N LYS A 346 -4.35 -24.78 -1.71
CA LYS A 346 -3.07 -24.95 -2.43
C LYS A 346 -3.08 -26.16 -3.37
N PHE A 347 -3.97 -27.12 -3.12
CA PHE A 347 -4.10 -28.38 -3.86
C PHE A 347 -5.47 -28.52 -4.54
N VAL A 348 -6.29 -27.48 -4.53
CA VAL A 348 -7.58 -27.47 -5.22
C VAL A 348 -7.42 -26.82 -6.58
N LYS A 349 -7.85 -27.53 -7.62
CA LYS A 349 -8.04 -26.99 -8.96
C LYS A 349 -9.48 -26.56 -9.14
N VAL A 350 -9.68 -25.38 -9.73
CA VAL A 350 -11.03 -24.85 -10.02
C VAL A 350 -11.23 -24.79 -11.52
N ASP A 351 -12.38 -25.29 -12.00
CA ASP A 351 -12.72 -25.24 -13.42
C ASP A 351 -12.87 -23.78 -13.88
N THR A 352 -12.33 -23.49 -15.07
CA THR A 352 -12.41 -22.18 -15.73
C THR A 352 -13.85 -21.73 -16.02
N CYS A 353 -14.84 -22.64 -15.99
CA CYS A 353 -16.25 -22.26 -16.11
C CYS A 353 -16.71 -21.31 -14.99
N LEU A 354 -16.01 -21.29 -13.84
CA LEU A 354 -16.27 -20.36 -12.73
C LEU A 354 -15.55 -19.01 -12.87
N ASP A 355 -14.67 -18.84 -13.86
CA ASP A 355 -13.90 -17.60 -14.03
C ASP A 355 -14.83 -16.40 -14.24
N ASP A 356 -15.93 -16.58 -14.97
CA ASP A 356 -16.96 -15.54 -15.18
C ASP A 356 -17.67 -15.13 -13.87
N LYS A 357 -17.71 -16.00 -12.87
CA LYS A 357 -18.30 -15.70 -11.55
C LYS A 357 -17.32 -14.99 -10.60
N THR A 358 -16.03 -14.95 -10.94
CA THR A 358 -14.99 -14.33 -10.10
C THR A 358 -15.32 -12.89 -9.73
N ILE A 359 -15.91 -12.12 -10.65
CA ILE A 359 -16.29 -10.73 -10.37
C ILE A 359 -17.39 -10.63 -9.31
N CYS A 360 -18.31 -11.59 -9.26
CA CYS A 360 -19.34 -11.66 -8.24
C CYS A 360 -18.71 -11.97 -6.87
N TYR A 361 -17.81 -12.96 -6.80
CA TYR A 361 -17.13 -13.29 -5.54
C TYR A 361 -16.28 -12.12 -5.03
N LYS A 362 -15.55 -11.43 -5.91
CA LYS A 362 -14.82 -10.20 -5.58
C LYS A 362 -15.73 -9.11 -5.03
N LYS A 363 -16.89 -8.91 -5.65
CA LYS A 363 -17.89 -7.94 -5.19
C LYS A 363 -18.38 -8.28 -3.77
N ASP A 364 -18.66 -9.55 -3.49
CA ASP A 364 -19.16 -9.97 -2.17
C ASP A 364 -18.08 -9.75 -1.10
N VAL A 365 -16.83 -10.17 -1.36
CA VAL A 365 -15.70 -9.88 -0.45
C VAL A 365 -15.53 -8.38 -0.25
N PHE A 366 -15.55 -7.60 -1.35
CA PHE A 366 -15.30 -6.15 -1.32
C PHE A 366 -16.33 -5.38 -0.48
N ASN A 367 -17.60 -5.80 -0.54
CA ASN A 367 -18.68 -5.08 0.15
C ASN A 367 -18.93 -5.60 1.57
N ASP A 368 -18.70 -6.89 1.81
CA ASP A 368 -19.10 -7.52 3.06
C ASP A 368 -17.94 -7.64 4.06
N LEU A 369 -16.68 -7.68 3.58
CA LEU A 369 -15.50 -7.73 4.46
C LEU A 369 -15.20 -6.34 5.05
N LYS A 370 -15.46 -6.15 6.35
CA LYS A 370 -15.36 -4.85 7.02
C LYS A 370 -14.00 -4.64 7.66
N PHE A 371 -13.25 -3.66 7.17
CA PHE A 371 -11.95 -3.26 7.68
C PHE A 371 -12.03 -2.53 9.03
N ARG A 372 -11.14 -2.87 9.96
CA ARG A 372 -10.88 -2.13 11.21
C ARG A 372 -9.61 -1.29 11.02
N GLY A 373 -9.82 -0.10 10.44
CA GLY A 373 -8.79 0.94 10.29
C GLY A 373 -8.20 1.35 11.63
#